data_AF-A0A9R1VI16-F1
#
_entry.id   AF-A0A9R1VI16-F1
#
_cell.length_a   1.000
_cell.length_b   1.000
_cell.length_c   1.000
_cell.angle_alpha   90.00
_cell.angle_beta   90.00
_cell.angle_gamma   90.00
#
_symmetry.space_group_name_H-M   'P 1'
#
loop_
_entity.id
_entity.type
_entity.pdbx_description
1 polymer ?
#
loop_
_entity_poly.entity_id
_entity_poly.type
_entity_poly.pdbx_seq_one_letter_code
_entity_poly.pdbx_strand_id
1 'polypeptide(L)'
;MDVLADLTHGVHGSLYYPMISLFYNLEATRKLLLQGSNGSKIYLVLERNQIMREYKGVIALLEKDLRRVYYDQDHDISYDFKECAGVVLSQFQRANGKIDQPDKQLYEDLFILYYKGTDVLVDPAILRRLVETLELNDAVYIEIESQALNEMVINSGGDPLEKIEKIEKMLMVLKLIKDFVKGGNQSLDKSLTESPLVDISARQGIIETNYDNKATPNEFLCPISLQLMQDPVIIASGQQLKSNGLRQQHTGAGEISLLSRRNSEIRAAIAEAGAIPVLLQLLEKKTRDPLTQEYALISLLNLSLCDANKRCIVSNEGIPIIIQVMKSGSVENREHGAAILFSLAVNDDRRFLIGSLEGIKPLDASNALYNLFLYKSNIAKALRDGIVTELMIHIREPQGRMKDEALVLLDMIKRHHDAADVLDAEDPVYDLVNVVWTGSLLNQENAASVLLQLCSKHPKHIDDAKKFGVERYLVNLKDYGSDRGKKKARQLLEMITAHTKQRKRARTETNVGSGSGSSRAQRMRNM
;
A
#
# COMPACT_ATOMS: atom_id res chain seq x y z
N MET A 1 -12.03 -19.48 15.54
CA MET A 1 -10.95 -19.69 16.52
C MET A 1 -9.67 -19.07 15.99
N ASP A 2 -9.15 -19.51 14.84
CA ASP A 2 -7.81 -19.09 14.37
C ASP A 2 -7.68 -17.59 14.10
N VAL A 3 -8.69 -16.94 13.48
CA VAL A 3 -8.72 -15.47 13.29
C VAL A 3 -8.70 -14.68 14.62
N LEU A 4 -9.20 -15.26 15.71
CA LEU A 4 -9.13 -14.64 17.04
C LEU A 4 -7.73 -14.78 17.66
N ALA A 5 -6.96 -15.81 17.30
CA ALA A 5 -5.58 -15.96 17.78
C ALA A 5 -4.67 -14.88 17.16
N ASP A 6 -4.78 -14.62 15.85
CA ASP A 6 -3.99 -13.59 15.18
C ASP A 6 -4.34 -12.16 15.65
N LEU A 7 -5.62 -11.88 15.95
CA LEU A 7 -6.06 -10.57 16.47
C LEU A 7 -5.77 -10.35 17.96
N THR A 8 -5.48 -11.39 18.73
CA THR A 8 -5.18 -11.30 20.18
C THR A 8 -3.72 -11.59 20.53
N HIS A 9 -2.89 -11.92 19.54
CA HIS A 9 -1.44 -12.08 19.71
C HIS A 9 -0.78 -10.75 20.11
N GLY A 10 -0.69 -10.50 21.41
CA GLY A 10 -0.12 -9.29 22.02
C GLY A 10 -1.03 -8.56 23.00
N VAL A 11 -2.34 -8.85 23.02
CA VAL A 11 -3.28 -8.17 23.95
C VAL A 11 -3.33 -8.92 25.28
N HIS A 12 -2.52 -8.48 26.24
CA HIS A 12 -2.53 -8.99 27.61
C HIS A 12 -3.20 -7.99 28.57
N GLY A 13 -3.82 -8.48 29.65
CA GLY A 13 -4.39 -7.62 30.70
C GLY A 13 -5.87 -7.25 30.53
N SER A 14 -6.21 -6.04 30.99
CA SER A 14 -7.57 -5.49 31.17
C SER A 14 -8.43 -5.48 29.89
N LEU A 15 -7.79 -5.37 28.73
CA LEU A 15 -8.40 -5.15 27.41
C LEU A 15 -8.84 -6.40 26.64
N TYR A 16 -8.38 -7.58 27.03
CA TYR A 16 -8.62 -8.82 26.28
C TYR A 16 -10.13 -9.09 26.09
N TYR A 17 -10.93 -8.95 27.15
CA TYR A 17 -12.38 -9.15 27.09
C TYR A 17 -13.11 -8.04 26.30
N PRO A 18 -12.85 -6.72 26.51
CA PRO A 18 -13.38 -5.65 25.66
C PRO A 18 -13.13 -5.85 24.17
N MET A 19 -11.92 -6.23 23.75
CA MET A 19 -11.58 -6.39 22.33
C MET A 19 -12.32 -7.57 21.68
N ILE A 20 -12.46 -8.69 22.39
CA ILE A 20 -13.25 -9.84 21.92
C ILE A 20 -14.74 -9.49 21.83
N SER A 21 -15.27 -8.77 22.83
CA SER A 21 -16.66 -8.29 22.82
C SER A 21 -16.93 -7.35 21.65
N LEU A 22 -16.02 -6.40 21.39
CA LEU A 22 -16.09 -5.49 20.26
C LEU A 22 -16.11 -6.24 18.91
N PHE A 23 -15.25 -7.26 18.74
CA PHE A 23 -15.24 -8.09 17.53
C PHE A 23 -16.59 -8.78 17.27
N TYR A 24 -17.19 -9.42 18.27
CA TYR A 24 -18.51 -10.07 18.12
C TYR A 24 -19.62 -9.06 17.83
N ASN A 25 -19.57 -7.86 18.43
CA ASN A 25 -20.55 -6.80 18.19
C ASN A 25 -20.40 -6.19 16.78
N LEU A 26 -19.18 -6.05 16.26
CA LEU A 26 -18.93 -5.66 14.87
C LEU A 26 -19.46 -6.70 13.87
N GLU A 27 -19.27 -7.99 14.15
CA GLU A 27 -19.79 -9.06 13.30
C GLU A 27 -21.33 -9.12 13.32
N ALA A 28 -21.96 -8.90 14.48
CA ALA A 28 -23.41 -8.74 14.58
C ALA A 28 -23.91 -7.50 13.80
N THR A 29 -23.16 -6.40 13.82
CA THR A 29 -23.44 -5.19 13.02
C THR A 29 -23.39 -5.50 11.53
N ARG A 30 -22.34 -6.20 11.08
CA ARG A 30 -22.14 -6.61 9.68
C ARG A 30 -23.32 -7.47 9.19
N LYS A 31 -23.78 -8.42 10.02
CA LYS A 31 -24.95 -9.26 9.70
C LYS A 31 -26.23 -8.43 9.54
N LEU A 32 -26.51 -7.48 10.45
CA LEU A 32 -27.69 -6.62 10.37
C LEU A 32 -27.67 -5.68 9.15
N LEU A 33 -26.50 -5.12 8.82
CA LEU A 33 -26.34 -4.27 7.64
C LEU A 33 -26.57 -5.06 6.34
N LEU A 34 -26.00 -6.27 6.23
CA LEU A 34 -26.24 -7.16 5.08
C LEU A 34 -27.72 -7.57 4.96
N GLN A 35 -28.40 -7.81 6.08
CA GLN A 35 -29.85 -8.06 6.08
C GLN A 35 -30.65 -6.82 5.66
N GLY A 36 -30.20 -5.62 5.99
CA GLY A 36 -30.80 -4.37 5.54
C GLY A 36 -30.60 -4.10 4.04
N SER A 37 -29.48 -4.54 3.46
CA SER A 37 -29.18 -4.32 2.03
C SER A 37 -29.76 -5.38 1.10
N ASN A 38 -29.77 -6.64 1.52
CA ASN A 38 -30.12 -7.80 0.67
C ASN A 38 -31.43 -8.49 1.09
N GLY A 39 -32.11 -7.97 2.12
CA GLY A 39 -33.36 -8.52 2.64
C GLY A 39 -34.59 -8.16 1.80
N SER A 40 -35.71 -8.85 2.09
CA SER A 40 -37.02 -8.51 1.53
C SER A 40 -37.44 -7.10 1.95
N LYS A 41 -37.72 -6.24 0.96
CA LYS A 41 -38.21 -4.87 1.19
C LYS A 41 -39.54 -4.88 1.95
N ILE A 42 -40.43 -5.84 1.65
CA ILE A 42 -41.71 -6.03 2.34
C ILE A 42 -41.51 -6.38 3.82
N TYR A 43 -40.63 -7.35 4.11
CA TYR A 43 -40.29 -7.73 5.50
C TYR A 43 -39.68 -6.56 6.27
N LEU A 44 -38.71 -5.86 5.67
CA LEU A 44 -38.02 -4.73 6.29
C LEU A 44 -38.97 -3.59 6.69
N VAL A 45 -40.00 -3.32 5.88
CA VAL A 45 -41.01 -2.30 6.21
C VAL A 45 -41.99 -2.80 7.28
N LEU A 46 -42.56 -4.01 7.13
CA LEU A 46 -43.59 -4.50 8.05
C LEU A 46 -43.04 -4.77 9.46
N GLU A 47 -41.85 -5.37 9.57
CA GLU A 47 -41.18 -5.66 10.84
C GLU A 47 -40.21 -4.54 11.30
N ARG A 48 -40.36 -3.32 10.76
CA ARG A 48 -39.50 -2.15 11.08
C ARG A 48 -39.28 -1.92 12.59
N ASN A 49 -40.28 -2.21 13.42
CA ASN A 49 -40.20 -2.05 14.88
C ASN A 49 -39.30 -3.10 15.55
N GLN A 50 -39.21 -4.31 14.99
CA GLN A 50 -38.24 -5.32 15.43
C GLN A 50 -36.83 -4.94 14.96
N ILE A 51 -36.68 -4.65 13.66
CA ILE A 51 -35.39 -4.30 13.06
C ILE A 51 -34.76 -3.08 13.75
N MET A 52 -35.54 -2.03 14.00
CA MET A 52 -35.06 -0.84 14.73
C MET A 52 -34.69 -1.13 16.19
N ARG A 53 -35.22 -2.18 16.83
CA ARG A 53 -34.76 -2.62 18.16
C ARG A 53 -33.42 -3.35 18.07
N GLU A 54 -33.24 -4.18 17.05
CA GLU A 54 -31.99 -4.92 16.81
C GLU A 54 -30.83 -3.95 16.50
N TYR A 55 -31.04 -2.98 15.59
CA TYR A 55 -30.08 -1.90 15.33
C TYR A 55 -29.72 -1.10 16.58
N LYS A 56 -30.72 -0.67 17.38
CA LYS A 56 -30.47 0.05 18.65
C LYS A 56 -29.70 -0.80 19.67
N GLY A 57 -29.99 -2.10 19.74
CA GLY A 57 -29.29 -3.03 20.62
C GLY A 57 -27.81 -3.13 20.29
N VAL A 58 -27.48 -3.30 19.00
CA VAL A 58 -26.09 -3.41 18.54
C VAL A 58 -25.33 -2.08 18.65
N ILE A 59 -25.97 -0.94 18.37
CA ILE A 59 -25.37 0.39 18.62
C ILE A 59 -25.00 0.55 20.10
N ALA A 60 -25.90 0.20 21.03
CA ALA A 60 -25.63 0.32 22.46
C ALA A 60 -24.49 -0.62 22.95
N LEU A 61 -24.35 -1.79 22.34
CA LEU A 61 -23.26 -2.73 22.63
C LEU A 61 -21.91 -2.22 22.08
N LEU A 62 -21.88 -1.74 20.83
CA LEU A 62 -20.68 -1.10 20.26
C LEU A 62 -20.25 0.13 21.06
N GLU A 63 -21.18 1.02 21.41
CA GLU A 63 -20.88 2.23 22.18
C GLU A 63 -20.27 1.87 23.55
N LYS A 64 -20.81 0.86 24.23
CA LYS A 64 -20.31 0.37 25.51
C LYS A 64 -18.87 -0.16 25.42
N ASP A 65 -18.54 -0.93 24.40
CA ASP A 65 -17.21 -1.52 24.26
C ASP A 65 -16.18 -0.52 23.72
N LEU A 66 -16.56 0.35 22.77
CA LEU A 66 -15.70 1.44 22.32
C LEU A 66 -15.39 2.45 23.43
N ARG A 67 -16.34 2.73 24.35
CA ARG A 67 -16.06 3.56 25.54
C ARG A 67 -14.98 2.93 26.44
N ARG A 68 -14.99 1.60 26.60
CA ARG A 68 -13.99 0.89 27.41
C ARG A 68 -12.59 0.97 26.80
N VAL A 69 -12.49 0.80 25.48
CA VAL A 69 -11.24 1.01 24.72
C VAL A 69 -10.77 2.47 24.81
N TYR A 70 -11.68 3.42 24.64
CA TYR A 70 -11.35 4.85 24.56
C TYR A 70 -10.83 5.44 25.89
N TYR A 71 -11.45 5.07 27.01
CA TYR A 71 -11.10 5.58 28.34
C TYR A 71 -10.02 4.77 29.07
N ASP A 72 -9.46 3.74 28.43
CA ASP A 72 -8.40 2.96 29.05
C ASP A 72 -7.11 3.78 29.23
N GLN A 73 -6.49 3.63 30.39
CA GLN A 73 -5.27 4.32 30.81
C GLN A 73 -4.01 3.46 30.60
N ASP A 74 -4.17 2.16 30.32
CA ASP A 74 -3.06 1.31 29.92
C ASP A 74 -2.53 1.76 28.54
N HIS A 75 -1.21 1.67 28.36
CA HIS A 75 -0.48 2.26 27.23
C HIS A 75 -0.40 1.33 25.99
N ASP A 76 -1.03 0.15 26.04
CA ASP A 76 -0.95 -0.88 24.99
C ASP A 76 -1.85 -0.62 23.77
N ILE A 77 -2.77 0.35 23.82
CA ILE A 77 -3.59 0.76 22.67
C ILE A 77 -2.95 1.95 21.96
N SER A 78 -2.77 1.83 20.64
CA SER A 78 -2.27 2.92 19.79
C SER A 78 -3.18 4.16 19.80
N TYR A 79 -2.55 5.33 19.66
CA TYR A 79 -3.25 6.61 19.59
C TYR A 79 -4.34 6.62 18.51
N ASP A 80 -4.00 6.14 17.31
CA ASP A 80 -4.88 6.02 16.15
C ASP A 80 -6.17 5.24 16.47
N PHE A 81 -6.08 4.16 17.24
CA PHE A 81 -7.25 3.36 17.60
C PHE A 81 -8.13 4.07 18.63
N LYS A 82 -7.54 4.79 19.60
CA LYS A 82 -8.30 5.65 20.53
C LYS A 82 -8.98 6.81 19.77
N GLU A 83 -8.30 7.45 18.81
CA GLU A 83 -8.91 8.52 17.99
C GLU A 83 -10.10 7.99 17.15
N CYS A 84 -9.93 6.87 16.44
CA CYS A 84 -11.00 6.20 15.71
C CYS A 84 -12.21 5.86 16.60
N ALA A 85 -11.98 5.26 17.78
CA ALA A 85 -13.03 4.95 18.74
C ALA A 85 -13.77 6.22 19.20
N GLY A 86 -13.03 7.30 19.46
CA GLY A 86 -13.60 8.60 19.84
C GLY A 86 -14.53 9.19 18.78
N VAL A 87 -14.16 9.12 17.49
CA VAL A 87 -15.02 9.61 16.40
C VAL A 87 -16.28 8.77 16.28
N VAL A 88 -16.19 7.43 16.29
CA VAL A 88 -17.37 6.55 16.19
C VAL A 88 -18.36 6.81 17.34
N LEU A 89 -17.85 6.97 18.57
CA LEU A 89 -18.66 7.36 19.73
C LEU A 89 -19.37 8.71 19.53
N SER A 90 -18.68 9.70 18.94
CA SER A 90 -19.29 11.01 18.64
C SER A 90 -20.41 10.91 17.60
N GLN A 91 -20.34 9.97 16.65
CA GLN A 91 -21.40 9.76 15.65
C GLN A 91 -22.61 9.07 16.29
N PHE A 92 -22.43 8.06 17.14
CA PHE A 92 -23.55 7.46 17.89
C PHE A 92 -24.29 8.49 18.76
N GLN A 93 -23.57 9.44 19.37
CA GLN A 93 -24.19 10.53 20.14
C GLN A 93 -24.95 11.56 19.27
N ARG A 94 -24.61 11.69 17.99
CA ARG A 94 -25.26 12.63 17.04
C ARG A 94 -26.39 12.00 16.24
N ALA A 95 -26.38 10.67 16.10
CA ALA A 95 -27.34 9.91 15.30
C ALA A 95 -28.73 9.83 15.98
N ASN A 96 -29.58 10.82 15.71
CA ASN A 96 -30.99 10.78 16.07
C ASN A 96 -31.81 10.12 14.95
N GLY A 97 -32.39 8.96 15.23
CA GLY A 97 -33.28 8.27 14.31
C GLY A 97 -34.52 9.12 14.00
N LYS A 98 -34.69 9.48 12.72
CA LYS A 98 -35.89 10.11 12.17
C LYS A 98 -36.68 9.07 11.37
N ILE A 99 -37.98 9.28 11.25
CA ILE A 99 -38.84 8.52 10.33
C ILE A 99 -39.33 9.53 9.31
N ASP A 100 -38.97 9.33 8.04
CA ASP A 100 -39.39 10.22 6.97
C ASP A 100 -40.83 9.93 6.55
N GLN A 101 -41.54 10.94 6.04
CA GLN A 101 -42.95 10.81 5.67
C GLN A 101 -43.20 9.74 4.57
N PRO A 102 -42.34 9.55 3.55
CA PRO A 102 -42.49 8.47 2.58
C PRO A 102 -42.50 7.07 3.23
N ASP A 103 -41.62 6.81 4.20
CA ASP A 103 -41.54 5.52 4.91
C ASP A 103 -42.79 5.25 5.75
N LYS A 104 -43.42 6.31 6.27
CA LYS A 104 -44.71 6.21 6.95
C LYS A 104 -45.82 5.80 5.99
N GLN A 105 -45.91 6.43 4.81
CA GLN A 105 -46.89 6.07 3.79
C GLN A 105 -46.67 4.65 3.25
N LEU A 106 -45.42 4.27 2.98
CA LEU A 106 -45.06 2.93 2.50
C LEU A 106 -45.47 1.84 3.51
N TYR A 107 -45.26 2.09 4.80
CA TYR A 107 -45.74 1.20 5.86
C TYR A 107 -47.27 1.11 5.88
N GLU A 108 -47.98 2.25 5.80
CA GLU A 108 -49.45 2.26 5.82
C GLU A 108 -50.04 1.52 4.60
N ASP A 109 -49.47 1.72 3.41
CA ASP A 109 -49.88 1.05 2.18
C ASP A 109 -49.65 -0.48 2.26
N LEU A 110 -48.49 -0.94 2.75
CA LEU A 110 -48.24 -2.38 2.97
C LEU A 110 -49.08 -2.99 4.10
N PHE A 111 -49.28 -2.26 5.20
CA PHE A 111 -50.08 -2.68 6.34
C PHE A 111 -51.55 -2.92 5.94
N ILE A 112 -52.09 -2.07 5.06
CA ILE A 112 -53.43 -2.24 4.50
C ILE A 112 -53.54 -3.59 3.77
N LEU A 113 -52.58 -3.94 2.92
CA LEU A 113 -52.61 -5.23 2.19
C LEU A 113 -52.42 -6.42 3.13
N TYR A 114 -51.46 -6.32 4.06
CA TYR A 114 -51.08 -7.39 4.97
C TYR A 114 -52.20 -7.79 5.94
N TYR A 115 -53.02 -6.83 6.41
CA TYR A 115 -54.12 -7.10 7.35
C TYR A 115 -55.51 -7.21 6.73
N LYS A 116 -55.79 -6.63 5.54
CA LYS A 116 -57.13 -6.74 4.92
C LYS A 116 -57.34 -7.99 4.07
N GLY A 117 -56.27 -8.67 3.65
CA GLY A 117 -56.36 -9.91 2.87
C GLY A 117 -56.90 -9.70 1.44
N THR A 118 -57.10 -10.80 0.71
CA THR A 118 -57.44 -10.80 -0.72
C THR A 118 -58.92 -10.54 -1.04
N ASP A 119 -59.80 -10.50 -0.03
CA ASP A 119 -61.26 -10.36 -0.22
C ASP A 119 -61.77 -8.92 -0.35
N VAL A 120 -60.90 -7.92 -0.19
CA VAL A 120 -61.25 -6.50 -0.35
C VAL A 120 -60.73 -5.98 -1.68
N LEU A 121 -61.55 -5.23 -2.42
CA LEU A 121 -61.12 -4.48 -3.60
C LEU A 121 -59.99 -3.51 -3.22
N VAL A 122 -58.74 -3.92 -3.48
CA VAL A 122 -57.55 -3.10 -3.29
C VAL A 122 -57.57 -1.97 -4.32
N ASP A 123 -57.42 -0.73 -3.84
CA ASP A 123 -57.28 0.43 -4.71
C ASP A 123 -56.03 0.27 -5.61
N PRO A 124 -56.18 0.24 -6.96
CA PRO A 124 -55.06 0.15 -7.89
C PRO A 124 -53.99 1.24 -7.70
N ALA A 125 -54.36 2.40 -7.13
CA ALA A 125 -53.40 3.46 -6.81
C ALA A 125 -52.44 3.07 -5.67
N ILE A 126 -52.87 2.25 -4.71
CA ILE A 126 -51.99 1.71 -3.66
C ILE A 126 -50.99 0.73 -4.29
N LEU A 127 -51.46 -0.21 -5.11
CA LEU A 127 -50.61 -1.19 -5.77
C LEU A 127 -49.59 -0.53 -6.70
N ARG A 128 -49.99 0.51 -7.45
CA ARG A 128 -49.06 1.31 -8.28
C ARG A 128 -47.96 1.97 -7.45
N ARG A 129 -48.31 2.68 -6.37
CA ARG A 129 -47.31 3.29 -5.46
C ARG A 129 -46.35 2.25 -4.88
N LEU A 130 -46.85 1.08 -4.51
CA LEU A 130 -46.02 0.00 -3.97
C LEU A 130 -45.06 -0.58 -5.01
N VAL A 131 -45.53 -0.83 -6.23
CA VAL A 131 -44.68 -1.27 -7.36
C VAL A 131 -43.56 -0.25 -7.63
N GLU A 132 -43.90 1.04 -7.66
CA GLU A 132 -42.95 2.12 -7.92
C GLU A 132 -41.94 2.29 -6.76
N THR A 133 -42.41 2.30 -5.52
CA THR A 133 -41.56 2.57 -4.33
C THR A 133 -40.65 1.38 -4.00
N LEU A 134 -41.16 0.16 -4.13
CA LEU A 134 -40.42 -1.09 -3.88
C LEU A 134 -39.64 -1.59 -5.11
N GLU A 135 -39.80 -0.97 -6.28
CA GLU A 135 -39.21 -1.39 -7.57
C GLU A 135 -39.58 -2.83 -7.96
N LEU A 136 -40.82 -3.24 -7.70
CA LEU A 136 -41.33 -4.57 -8.01
C LEU A 136 -42.08 -4.55 -9.35
N ASN A 137 -41.44 -3.98 -10.38
CA ASN A 137 -42.02 -3.71 -11.70
C ASN A 137 -41.79 -4.82 -12.73
N ASP A 138 -40.84 -5.73 -12.49
CA ASP A 138 -40.54 -6.88 -13.34
C ASP A 138 -40.66 -8.21 -12.59
N ALA A 139 -40.96 -9.28 -13.32
CA ALA A 139 -41.06 -10.64 -12.79
C ALA A 139 -39.77 -11.12 -12.09
N VAL A 140 -38.59 -10.65 -12.54
CA VAL A 140 -37.29 -10.95 -11.94
C VAL A 140 -37.18 -10.34 -10.55
N TYR A 141 -37.48 -9.05 -10.38
CA TYR A 141 -37.41 -8.38 -9.08
C TYR A 141 -38.45 -8.94 -8.08
N ILE A 142 -39.63 -9.33 -8.57
CA ILE A 142 -40.64 -10.02 -7.76
C ILE A 142 -40.15 -11.40 -7.28
N GLU A 143 -39.39 -12.13 -8.12
CA GLU A 143 -38.84 -13.44 -7.74
C GLU A 143 -37.69 -13.30 -6.72
N ILE A 144 -36.83 -12.29 -6.88
CA ILE A 144 -35.77 -11.94 -5.90
C ILE A 144 -36.38 -11.59 -4.55
N GLU A 145 -37.40 -10.72 -4.52
CA GLU A 145 -38.13 -10.35 -3.30
C GLU A 145 -38.80 -11.58 -2.65
N SER A 146 -39.34 -12.50 -3.45
CA SER A 146 -39.93 -13.76 -2.96
C SER A 146 -38.88 -14.67 -2.31
N GLN A 147 -37.67 -14.74 -2.85
CA GLN A 147 -36.57 -15.54 -2.28
C GLN A 147 -36.06 -14.90 -0.98
N ALA A 148 -35.78 -13.61 -1.00
CA ALA A 148 -35.31 -12.86 0.18
C ALA A 148 -36.33 -12.94 1.35
N LEU A 149 -37.63 -12.89 1.05
CA LEU A 149 -38.68 -13.02 2.05
C LEU A 149 -38.67 -14.40 2.75
N ASN A 150 -38.47 -15.47 1.98
CA ASN A 150 -38.31 -16.83 2.51
C ASN A 150 -37.08 -16.94 3.43
N GLU A 151 -35.94 -16.37 3.04
CA GLU A 151 -34.71 -16.42 3.82
C GLU A 151 -34.76 -15.60 5.11
N MET A 152 -35.38 -14.42 5.11
CA MET A 152 -35.42 -13.57 6.31
C MET A 152 -36.20 -14.20 7.46
N VAL A 153 -37.33 -14.86 7.17
CA VAL A 153 -38.15 -15.48 8.23
C VAL A 153 -37.48 -16.71 8.83
N ILE A 154 -36.79 -17.53 8.03
CA ILE A 154 -35.98 -18.67 8.51
C ILE A 154 -34.94 -18.20 9.54
N ASN A 155 -34.36 -17.02 9.34
CA ASN A 155 -33.31 -16.46 10.19
C ASN A 155 -33.81 -15.66 11.40
N SER A 156 -35.12 -15.44 11.53
CA SER A 156 -35.71 -14.68 12.64
C SER A 156 -35.86 -15.53 13.92
N GLY A 157 -35.84 -14.90 15.10
CA GLY A 157 -36.14 -15.56 16.38
C GLY A 157 -37.65 -15.75 16.61
N GLY A 158 -38.04 -16.63 17.55
CA GLY A 158 -39.44 -16.84 17.95
C GLY A 158 -40.07 -18.16 17.50
N ASP A 159 -41.37 -18.31 17.75
CA ASP A 159 -42.14 -19.54 17.52
C ASP A 159 -42.23 -19.93 16.03
N PRO A 160 -42.06 -21.21 15.65
CA PRO A 160 -42.14 -21.64 14.27
C PRO A 160 -43.52 -21.45 13.60
N LEU A 161 -44.64 -21.56 14.31
CA LEU A 161 -45.97 -21.39 13.69
C LEU A 161 -46.26 -19.92 13.40
N GLU A 162 -45.97 -19.01 14.35
CA GLU A 162 -46.16 -17.56 14.13
C GLU A 162 -45.37 -17.06 12.90
N LYS A 163 -44.16 -17.59 12.68
CA LYS A 163 -43.33 -17.30 11.51
C LYS A 163 -43.95 -17.74 10.20
N ILE A 164 -44.51 -18.95 10.16
CA ILE A 164 -45.17 -19.49 8.96
C ILE A 164 -46.41 -18.65 8.63
N GLU A 165 -47.23 -18.31 9.61
CA GLU A 165 -48.41 -17.47 9.38
C GLU A 165 -48.03 -16.06 8.86
N LYS A 166 -46.96 -15.47 9.40
CA LYS A 166 -46.43 -14.18 8.92
C LYS A 166 -45.91 -14.27 7.48
N ILE A 167 -45.13 -15.30 7.14
CA ILE A 167 -44.54 -15.42 5.80
C ILE A 167 -45.60 -15.63 4.73
N GLU A 168 -46.62 -16.44 5.01
CA GLU A 168 -47.73 -16.68 4.10
C GLU A 168 -48.47 -15.38 3.79
N LYS A 169 -48.74 -14.54 4.80
CA LYS A 169 -49.36 -13.22 4.61
C LYS A 169 -48.48 -12.27 3.79
N MET A 170 -47.17 -12.22 4.04
CA MET A 170 -46.25 -11.39 3.24
C MET A 170 -46.15 -11.88 1.78
N LEU A 171 -46.16 -13.19 1.56
CA LEU A 171 -46.20 -13.80 0.22
C LEU A 171 -47.53 -13.54 -0.49
N MET A 172 -48.66 -13.47 0.23
CA MET A 172 -49.94 -13.02 -0.34
C MET A 172 -49.90 -11.55 -0.80
N VAL A 173 -49.25 -10.66 -0.04
CA VAL A 173 -49.03 -9.26 -0.44
C VAL A 173 -48.17 -9.20 -1.72
N LEU A 174 -47.06 -9.95 -1.76
CA LEU A 174 -46.20 -10.01 -2.95
C LEU A 174 -46.94 -10.61 -4.16
N LYS A 175 -47.85 -11.57 -3.95
CA LYS A 175 -48.70 -12.14 -5.00
C LYS A 175 -49.68 -11.10 -5.57
N LEU A 176 -50.32 -10.28 -4.73
CA LEU A 176 -51.19 -9.19 -5.19
C LEU A 176 -50.43 -8.18 -6.08
N ILE A 177 -49.19 -7.86 -5.70
CA ILE A 177 -48.28 -7.03 -6.51
C ILE A 177 -47.95 -7.74 -7.85
N LYS A 178 -47.59 -9.03 -7.82
CA LYS A 178 -47.29 -9.86 -9.00
C LYS A 178 -48.45 -9.95 -9.99
N ASP A 179 -49.68 -10.09 -9.48
CA ASP A 179 -50.88 -10.19 -10.31
C ASP A 179 -51.28 -8.83 -10.91
N PHE A 180 -51.08 -7.72 -10.18
CA PHE A 180 -51.24 -6.36 -10.70
C PHE A 180 -50.25 -6.04 -11.84
N VAL A 181 -48.96 -6.35 -11.66
CA VAL A 181 -47.92 -6.14 -12.68
C VAL A 181 -48.21 -6.96 -13.94
N LYS A 182 -48.66 -8.22 -13.80
CA LYS A 182 -49.07 -9.06 -14.94
C LYS A 182 -50.32 -8.52 -15.66
N GLY A 183 -51.28 -7.97 -14.91
CA GLY A 183 -52.49 -7.36 -15.47
C GLY A 183 -52.24 -6.08 -16.25
N GLY A 184 -51.16 -5.35 -15.95
CA GLY A 184 -50.83 -4.05 -16.55
C GLY A 184 -50.37 -4.07 -18.01
N ASN A 185 -50.01 -5.24 -18.57
CA ASN A 185 -49.48 -5.35 -19.94
C ASN A 185 -50.57 -5.41 -21.05
N GLN A 186 -51.82 -5.04 -20.75
CA GLN A 186 -52.86 -4.82 -21.76
C GLN A 186 -53.48 -3.42 -21.59
N SER A 187 -53.23 -2.55 -22.58
CA SER A 187 -53.54 -1.10 -22.62
C SER A 187 -52.73 -0.27 -21.60
N LEU A 188 -51.68 0.45 -22.02
CA LEU A 188 -51.79 1.72 -22.74
C LEU A 188 -50.42 2.17 -23.30
N ASP A 189 -49.93 1.54 -24.37
CA ASP A 189 -49.23 2.29 -25.43
C ASP A 189 -49.29 1.54 -26.77
N LYS A 190 -49.69 2.24 -27.84
CA LYS A 190 -49.87 1.67 -29.19
C LYS A 190 -49.66 2.73 -30.26
N SER A 191 -48.41 2.89 -30.73
CA SER A 191 -48.10 3.11 -32.16
C SER A 191 -46.60 3.07 -32.47
N LEU A 192 -46.15 1.96 -33.07
CA LEU A 192 -45.24 1.89 -34.25
C LEU A 192 -44.09 2.91 -34.39
N THR A 193 -42.84 2.43 -34.31
CA THR A 193 -41.97 2.02 -35.45
C THR A 193 -40.59 1.62 -34.90
N GLU A 194 -40.20 0.34 -34.92
CA GLU A 194 -39.26 -0.27 -35.90
C GLU A 194 -37.89 0.45 -35.98
N SER A 195 -36.80 0.02 -35.29
CA SER A 195 -35.94 -1.19 -35.46
C SER A 195 -34.97 -1.06 -36.68
N PRO A 196 -33.86 -1.85 -36.89
CA PRO A 196 -33.42 -3.07 -36.18
C PRO A 196 -31.87 -3.37 -36.11
N LEU A 197 -31.50 -4.55 -35.57
CA LEU A 197 -30.24 -5.34 -35.77
C LEU A 197 -28.91 -4.76 -35.18
N VAL A 198 -27.88 -5.51 -34.71
CA VAL A 198 -27.57 -6.96 -34.52
C VAL A 198 -26.42 -7.04 -33.48
N ASP A 199 -26.11 -8.10 -32.70
CA ASP A 199 -26.54 -9.52 -32.64
C ASP A 199 -26.45 -10.06 -31.18
N ILE A 200 -26.72 -11.36 -30.96
CA ILE A 200 -26.40 -12.12 -29.73
C ILE A 200 -25.70 -13.44 -30.08
N SER A 201 -24.50 -13.70 -29.54
CA SER A 201 -24.15 -15.07 -29.08
C SER A 201 -22.87 -15.20 -28.24
N ALA A 202 -22.87 -16.26 -27.40
CA ALA A 202 -21.71 -16.93 -26.80
C ALA A 202 -21.05 -16.35 -25.53
N ARG A 203 -21.82 -16.35 -24.43
CA ARG A 203 -21.54 -17.16 -23.21
C ARG A 203 -20.08 -17.25 -22.70
N GLN A 204 -19.79 -16.66 -21.53
CA GLN A 204 -19.67 -17.34 -20.22
C GLN A 204 -18.95 -16.46 -19.17
N GLY A 205 -19.54 -16.35 -17.97
CA GLY A 205 -18.88 -15.80 -16.79
C GLY A 205 -19.65 -14.67 -16.11
N ILE A 206 -20.16 -14.97 -14.91
CA ILE A 206 -20.43 -14.05 -13.79
C ILE A 206 -21.22 -12.78 -14.13
N ILE A 207 -22.50 -12.75 -13.74
CA ILE A 207 -23.28 -11.51 -13.69
C ILE A 207 -22.76 -10.66 -12.52
N GLU A 208 -21.93 -9.67 -12.83
CA GLU A 208 -21.73 -8.54 -11.95
C GLU A 208 -23.06 -7.79 -11.85
N THR A 209 -23.66 -7.74 -10.65
CA THR A 209 -24.92 -7.03 -10.44
C THR A 209 -24.69 -5.53 -10.50
N ASN A 210 -24.95 -4.99 -11.68
CA ASN A 210 -24.89 -3.57 -12.00
C ASN A 210 -25.97 -2.80 -11.21
N TYR A 211 -25.65 -2.44 -9.96
CA TYR A 211 -26.44 -1.54 -9.13
C TYR A 211 -26.21 -0.10 -9.57
N ASP A 212 -26.98 0.32 -10.58
CA ASP A 212 -27.06 1.73 -10.94
C ASP A 212 -28.52 2.20 -10.91
N ASN A 213 -28.74 3.44 -10.47
CA ASN A 213 -30.05 4.09 -10.23
C ASN A 213 -30.87 3.67 -8.99
N LYS A 214 -30.29 3.86 -7.80
CA LYS A 214 -31.00 4.58 -6.74
C LYS A 214 -30.03 5.61 -6.14
N ALA A 215 -30.40 6.89 -6.15
CA ALA A 215 -29.49 7.97 -5.77
C ALA A 215 -29.06 7.80 -4.31
N THR A 216 -27.81 7.38 -4.11
CA THR A 216 -27.24 7.19 -2.77
C THR A 216 -27.24 8.54 -2.04
N PRO A 217 -27.77 8.65 -0.81
CA PRO A 217 -27.76 9.91 -0.09
C PRO A 217 -26.34 10.44 0.08
N ASN A 218 -26.13 11.74 -0.11
CA ASN A 218 -24.79 12.36 -0.16
C ASN A 218 -23.93 12.10 1.10
N GLU A 219 -24.55 11.81 2.24
CA GLU A 219 -23.90 11.41 3.49
C GLU A 219 -23.23 10.03 3.46
N PHE A 220 -23.61 9.16 2.51
CA PHE A 220 -22.97 7.88 2.21
C PHE A 220 -22.10 7.92 0.94
N LEU A 221 -22.00 9.08 0.28
CA LEU A 221 -21.11 9.28 -0.87
C LEU A 221 -19.82 9.99 -0.44
N CYS A 222 -18.68 9.50 -0.90
CA CYS A 222 -17.40 10.17 -0.69
C CYS A 222 -17.45 11.59 -1.30
N PRO A 223 -17.18 12.68 -0.56
CA PRO A 223 -17.22 14.05 -1.09
C PRO A 223 -16.18 14.36 -2.18
N ILE A 224 -15.28 13.42 -2.47
CA ILE A 224 -14.24 13.52 -3.50
C ILE A 224 -14.61 12.68 -4.72
N SER A 225 -14.84 11.37 -4.57
CA SER A 225 -15.12 10.48 -5.70
C SER A 225 -16.60 10.42 -6.10
N LEU A 226 -17.51 10.93 -5.26
CA LEU A 226 -18.97 10.80 -5.38
C LEU A 226 -19.45 9.33 -5.48
N GLN A 227 -18.65 8.38 -5.01
CA GLN A 227 -18.96 6.96 -4.93
C GLN A 227 -19.35 6.55 -3.50
N LEU A 228 -20.10 5.45 -3.37
CA LEU A 228 -20.53 4.88 -2.09
C LEU A 228 -19.34 4.61 -1.15
N MET A 229 -19.39 5.12 0.07
CA MET A 229 -18.37 4.91 1.10
C MET A 229 -18.37 3.45 1.57
N GLN A 230 -17.42 2.64 1.06
CA GLN A 230 -17.31 1.22 1.43
C GLN A 230 -16.56 0.96 2.76
N ASP A 231 -15.99 2.00 3.37
CA ASP A 231 -15.43 2.01 4.73
C ASP A 231 -15.73 3.37 5.36
N PRO A 232 -15.66 3.52 6.71
CA PRO A 232 -15.84 4.79 7.39
C PRO A 232 -14.68 5.76 7.08
N VAL A 233 -14.75 6.38 5.91
CA VAL A 233 -13.98 7.59 5.57
C VAL A 233 -14.55 8.73 6.40
N ILE A 234 -14.08 8.84 7.64
CA ILE A 234 -14.25 10.04 8.45
C ILE A 234 -13.57 11.17 7.68
N ILE A 235 -14.39 11.96 6.99
CA ILE A 235 -14.19 13.37 6.64
C ILE A 235 -12.77 13.74 6.16
N ALA A 236 -12.19 12.91 5.29
CA ALA A 236 -11.03 13.23 4.44
C ALA A 236 -11.40 14.28 3.37
N SER A 237 -11.99 15.37 3.81
CA SER A 237 -12.31 16.53 3.01
C SER A 237 -11.02 17.32 2.80
N GLY A 238 -10.68 17.58 1.54
CA GLY A 238 -9.57 18.50 1.19
C GLY A 238 -9.72 19.92 1.75
N GLN A 239 -10.86 20.22 2.39
CA GLN A 239 -11.08 21.41 3.22
C GLN A 239 -10.20 21.42 4.49
N GLN A 240 -9.94 20.28 5.13
CA GLN A 240 -9.09 20.22 6.33
C GLN A 240 -7.63 20.59 6.02
N LEU A 241 -7.05 20.05 4.94
CA LEU A 241 -5.70 20.42 4.50
C LEU A 241 -5.58 21.89 4.08
N LYS A 242 -6.63 22.45 3.47
CA LYS A 242 -6.72 23.88 3.08
C LYS A 242 -6.96 24.83 4.25
N SER A 243 -7.25 24.33 5.46
CA SER A 243 -7.45 25.17 6.64
C SER A 243 -6.12 25.76 7.16
N ASN A 244 -6.19 26.87 7.91
CA ASN A 244 -5.00 27.48 8.53
C ASN A 244 -4.61 26.84 9.89
N GLY A 245 -5.36 25.86 10.38
CA GLY A 245 -5.11 25.24 11.69
C GLY A 245 -4.19 24.03 11.59
N LEU A 246 -3.08 24.07 12.33
CA LEU A 246 -2.07 23.00 12.35
C LEU A 246 -2.67 21.60 12.62
N ARG A 247 -3.61 21.51 13.57
CA ARG A 247 -4.25 20.25 13.97
C ARG A 247 -5.14 19.66 12.87
N GLN A 248 -5.88 20.49 12.12
CA GLN A 248 -6.68 20.02 10.98
C GLN A 248 -5.81 19.61 9.79
N GLN A 249 -4.65 20.25 9.61
CA GLN A 249 -3.68 19.87 8.59
C GLN A 249 -2.96 18.56 8.91
N HIS A 250 -2.63 18.32 10.18
CA HIS A 250 -2.13 17.03 10.68
C HIS A 250 -3.12 15.91 10.40
N THR A 251 -4.36 16.03 10.90
CA THR A 251 -5.41 15.02 10.71
C THR A 251 -5.67 14.73 9.22
N GLY A 252 -5.84 15.78 8.39
CA GLY A 252 -6.04 15.61 6.95
C GLY A 252 -4.86 14.95 6.21
N ALA A 253 -3.61 15.23 6.61
CA ALA A 253 -2.45 14.54 6.06
C ALA A 253 -2.41 13.05 6.48
N GLY A 254 -2.72 12.75 7.74
CA GLY A 254 -2.83 11.39 8.26
C GLY A 254 -3.89 10.57 7.51
N GLU A 255 -5.09 11.12 7.35
CA GLU A 255 -6.20 10.50 6.60
C GLU A 255 -5.82 10.18 5.14
N ILE A 256 -5.20 11.12 4.42
CA ILE A 256 -4.72 10.87 3.06
C ILE A 256 -3.64 9.78 3.04
N SER A 257 -2.74 9.73 4.04
CA SER A 257 -1.67 8.73 4.13
C SER A 257 -2.20 7.30 4.31
N LEU A 258 -3.42 7.15 4.82
CA LEU A 258 -4.13 5.88 4.96
C LEU A 258 -4.92 5.54 3.68
N LEU A 259 -5.74 6.47 3.19
CA LEU A 259 -6.60 6.23 2.01
C LEU A 259 -5.80 5.92 0.74
N SER A 260 -4.69 6.62 0.53
CA SER A 260 -3.82 6.46 -0.64
C SER A 260 -3.17 5.06 -0.76
N ARG A 261 -3.17 4.26 0.31
CA ARG A 261 -2.64 2.87 0.31
C ARG A 261 -3.52 1.89 -0.48
N ARG A 262 -4.82 2.17 -0.64
CA ARG A 262 -5.82 1.18 -1.09
C ARG A 262 -5.64 0.70 -2.54
N ASN A 263 -5.88 1.58 -3.52
CA ASN A 263 -5.88 1.21 -4.95
C ASN A 263 -5.47 2.40 -5.85
N SER A 264 -5.38 2.15 -7.15
CA SER A 264 -5.02 3.15 -8.17
C SER A 264 -6.08 4.25 -8.33
N GLU A 265 -7.35 3.91 -8.23
CA GLU A 265 -8.46 4.84 -8.48
C GLU A 265 -8.53 5.91 -7.38
N ILE A 266 -8.42 5.50 -6.11
CA ILE A 266 -8.39 6.42 -4.96
C ILE A 266 -7.16 7.34 -5.04
N ARG A 267 -6.00 6.81 -5.47
CA ARG A 267 -4.81 7.63 -5.68
C ARG A 267 -5.02 8.69 -6.76
N ALA A 268 -5.68 8.38 -7.86
CA ALA A 268 -6.00 9.35 -8.91
C ALA A 268 -7.00 10.41 -8.40
N ALA A 269 -8.10 9.99 -7.77
CA ALA A 269 -9.12 10.90 -7.25
C ALA A 269 -8.58 11.89 -6.20
N ILE A 270 -7.67 11.45 -5.30
CA ILE A 270 -7.00 12.33 -4.34
C ILE A 270 -6.12 13.38 -5.05
N ALA A 271 -5.44 13.01 -6.13
CA ALA A 271 -4.62 13.93 -6.90
C ALA A 271 -5.48 14.95 -7.68
N GLU A 272 -6.56 14.50 -8.30
CA GLU A 272 -7.54 15.33 -9.02
C GLU A 272 -8.25 16.33 -8.09
N ALA A 273 -8.52 15.96 -6.84
CA ALA A 273 -9.01 16.86 -5.79
C ALA A 273 -8.02 17.98 -5.39
N GLY A 274 -6.82 17.99 -5.97
CA GLY A 274 -5.78 18.99 -5.72
C GLY A 274 -5.05 18.80 -4.40
N ALA A 275 -4.92 17.56 -3.90
CA ALA A 275 -4.17 17.30 -2.67
C ALA A 275 -2.66 17.50 -2.83
N ILE A 276 -2.08 17.15 -3.99
CA ILE A 276 -0.62 17.17 -4.22
C ILE A 276 0.01 18.56 -3.94
N PRO A 277 -0.48 19.68 -4.48
CA PRO A 277 0.08 21.00 -4.16
C PRO A 277 0.00 21.35 -2.67
N VAL A 278 -1.07 20.94 -1.98
CA VAL A 278 -1.27 21.25 -0.57
C VAL A 278 -0.34 20.39 0.31
N LEU A 279 -0.16 19.11 -0.01
CA LEU A 279 0.81 18.23 0.65
C LEU A 279 2.24 18.78 0.50
N LEU A 280 2.61 19.29 -0.67
CA LEU A 280 3.91 19.95 -0.88
C LEU A 280 4.06 21.24 -0.04
N GLN A 281 3.00 22.05 0.09
CA GLN A 281 2.97 23.18 1.04
C GLN A 281 2.98 22.77 2.53
N LEU A 282 2.67 21.51 2.86
CA LEU A 282 2.89 20.98 4.22
C LEU A 282 4.38 20.76 4.49
N LEU A 283 5.14 20.35 3.48
CA LEU A 283 6.57 20.08 3.55
C LEU A 283 7.44 21.35 3.62
N GLU A 284 7.15 22.38 2.82
CA GLU A 284 7.99 23.60 2.75
C GLU A 284 8.06 24.41 4.06
N LYS A 285 6.97 24.42 4.85
CA LYS A 285 6.89 25.26 6.05
C LYS A 285 7.79 24.73 7.17
N LYS A 286 8.91 25.43 7.39
CA LYS A 286 9.86 25.29 8.53
C LYS A 286 9.23 25.27 9.95
N THR A 287 7.94 25.51 10.10
CA THR A 287 7.25 25.76 11.38
C THR A 287 6.08 24.79 11.63
N ARG A 288 6.12 23.57 11.08
CA ARG A 288 5.15 22.52 11.38
C ARG A 288 5.78 21.35 12.13
N ASP A 289 4.92 20.58 12.79
CA ASP A 289 5.33 19.43 13.60
C ASP A 289 5.91 18.30 12.71
N PRO A 290 6.89 17.51 13.21
CA PRO A 290 7.50 16.41 12.46
C PRO A 290 6.50 15.37 11.94
N LEU A 291 5.46 15.01 12.73
CA LEU A 291 4.46 14.01 12.35
C LEU A 291 3.64 14.47 11.15
N THR A 292 3.26 15.75 11.10
CA THR A 292 2.59 16.35 9.93
C THR A 292 3.44 16.26 8.66
N GLN A 293 4.77 16.44 8.76
CA GLN A 293 5.66 16.28 7.61
C GLN A 293 5.79 14.81 7.18
N GLU A 294 5.86 13.89 8.13
CA GLU A 294 5.92 12.45 7.90
C GLU A 294 4.65 11.96 7.17
N TYR A 295 3.46 12.29 7.67
CA TYR A 295 2.19 11.95 6.99
C TYR A 295 2.07 12.59 5.60
N ALA A 296 2.60 13.80 5.39
CA ALA A 296 2.63 14.42 4.07
C ALA A 296 3.57 13.69 3.10
N LEU A 297 4.73 13.22 3.56
CA LEU A 297 5.65 12.38 2.77
C LEU A 297 5.04 11.00 2.47
N ILE A 298 4.46 10.31 3.45
CA ILE A 298 3.79 9.01 3.25
C ILE A 298 2.64 9.15 2.25
N SER A 299 1.87 10.23 2.34
CA SER A 299 0.82 10.56 1.36
C SER A 299 1.37 10.71 -0.05
N LEU A 300 2.42 11.53 -0.23
CA LEU A 300 3.07 11.73 -1.52
C LEU A 300 3.72 10.45 -2.06
N LEU A 301 4.27 9.61 -1.19
CA LEU A 301 4.84 8.30 -1.54
C LEU A 301 3.77 7.41 -2.13
N ASN A 302 2.67 7.20 -1.41
CA ASN A 302 1.57 6.38 -1.90
C ASN A 302 1.01 6.96 -3.20
N LEU A 303 0.73 8.27 -3.26
CA LEU A 303 0.21 8.93 -4.48
C LEU A 303 1.15 8.76 -5.68
N SER A 304 2.47 8.80 -5.47
CA SER A 304 3.45 8.59 -6.53
C SER A 304 3.40 7.19 -7.15
N LEU A 305 2.84 6.18 -6.46
CA LEU A 305 2.66 4.82 -7.00
C LEU A 305 1.61 4.74 -8.13
N CYS A 306 0.89 5.84 -8.43
CA CYS A 306 0.05 5.95 -9.61
C CYS A 306 0.76 6.78 -10.69
N ASP A 307 0.95 6.21 -11.89
CA ASP A 307 1.69 6.88 -12.99
C ASP A 307 1.06 8.21 -13.43
N ALA A 308 -0.28 8.31 -13.39
CA ALA A 308 -0.99 9.57 -13.67
C ALA A 308 -0.57 10.71 -12.72
N ASN A 309 -0.31 10.38 -11.45
CA ASN A 309 0.04 11.34 -10.41
C ASN A 309 1.50 11.80 -10.49
N LYS A 310 2.41 10.97 -11.01
CA LYS A 310 3.85 11.29 -11.06
C LYS A 310 4.13 12.61 -11.77
N ARG A 311 3.48 12.84 -12.91
CA ARG A 311 3.54 14.12 -13.64
C ARG A 311 3.05 15.29 -12.80
N CYS A 312 1.96 15.11 -12.05
CA CYS A 312 1.41 16.16 -11.19
C CYS A 312 2.39 16.54 -10.05
N ILE A 313 3.04 15.56 -9.41
CA ILE A 313 4.05 15.82 -8.36
C ILE A 313 5.26 16.58 -8.93
N VAL A 314 5.75 16.19 -10.12
CA VAL A 314 6.88 16.87 -10.78
C VAL A 314 6.51 18.28 -11.21
N SER A 315 5.32 18.49 -11.81
CA SER A 315 4.86 19.81 -12.28
C SER A 315 4.57 20.82 -11.16
N ASN A 316 4.41 20.38 -9.91
CA ASN A 316 4.21 21.24 -8.74
C ASN A 316 5.52 21.45 -7.93
N GLU A 317 6.68 21.39 -8.60
CA GLU A 317 8.01 21.57 -7.98
C GLU A 317 8.31 20.58 -6.82
N GLY A 318 7.67 19.41 -6.82
CA GLY A 318 7.78 18.47 -5.70
C GLY A 318 9.18 17.92 -5.47
N ILE A 319 10.01 17.76 -6.52
CA ILE A 319 11.37 17.22 -6.40
C ILE A 319 12.26 18.13 -5.52
N PRO A 320 12.43 19.44 -5.80
CA PRO A 320 13.11 20.38 -4.90
C PRO A 320 12.61 20.34 -3.45
N ILE A 321 11.29 20.33 -3.25
CA ILE A 321 10.67 20.37 -1.91
C ILE A 321 10.99 19.11 -1.10
N ILE A 322 10.81 17.93 -1.69
CA ILE A 322 11.13 16.63 -1.05
C ILE A 322 12.61 16.59 -0.65
N ILE A 323 13.49 17.04 -1.55
CA ILE A 323 14.93 17.09 -1.33
C ILE A 323 15.31 18.07 -0.20
N GLN A 324 14.63 19.20 -0.09
CA GLN A 324 14.82 20.11 1.04
C GLN A 324 14.45 19.44 2.37
N VAL A 325 13.32 18.71 2.42
CA VAL A 325 12.94 17.95 3.63
C VAL A 325 13.96 16.85 3.94
N MET A 326 14.49 16.15 2.93
CA MET A 326 15.55 15.15 3.14
C MET A 326 16.87 15.76 3.67
N LYS A 327 17.14 17.06 3.49
CA LYS A 327 18.34 17.71 4.04
C LYS A 327 18.21 18.09 5.51
N SER A 328 16.99 18.28 6.02
CA SER A 328 16.73 18.78 7.38
C SER A 328 15.77 17.94 8.24
N GLY A 329 15.28 16.83 7.70
CA GLY A 329 14.29 15.95 8.34
C GLY A 329 14.90 14.82 9.17
N SER A 330 14.02 14.00 9.75
CA SER A 330 14.38 12.79 10.51
C SER A 330 14.94 11.66 9.62
N VAL A 331 15.21 10.48 10.18
CA VAL A 331 15.62 9.30 9.38
C VAL A 331 14.45 8.85 8.49
N GLU A 332 13.27 8.76 9.08
CA GLU A 332 12.00 8.35 8.47
C GLU A 332 11.61 9.29 7.33
N ASN A 333 11.71 10.61 7.53
CA ASN A 333 11.47 11.60 6.48
C ASN A 333 12.49 11.50 5.33
N ARG A 334 13.74 11.08 5.61
CA ARG A 334 14.75 10.84 4.57
C ARG A 334 14.43 9.58 3.78
N GLU A 335 14.02 8.49 4.43
CA GLU A 335 13.59 7.25 3.77
C GLU A 335 12.33 7.45 2.91
N HIS A 336 11.29 8.11 3.42
CA HIS A 336 10.08 8.39 2.66
C HIS A 336 10.37 9.33 1.48
N GLY A 337 11.16 10.39 1.69
CA GLY A 337 11.62 11.27 0.61
C GLY A 337 12.35 10.51 -0.49
N ALA A 338 13.29 9.65 -0.11
CA ALA A 338 14.04 8.79 -1.02
C ALA A 338 13.09 7.86 -1.83
N ALA A 339 12.12 7.24 -1.16
CA ALA A 339 11.14 6.36 -1.82
C ALA A 339 10.23 7.11 -2.82
N ILE A 340 9.82 8.35 -2.53
CA ILE A 340 9.08 9.18 -3.49
C ILE A 340 9.94 9.46 -4.72
N LEU A 341 11.18 9.93 -4.51
CA LEU A 341 12.11 10.25 -5.60
C LEU A 341 12.39 9.02 -6.49
N PHE A 342 12.47 7.82 -5.92
CA PHE A 342 12.55 6.58 -6.67
C PHE A 342 11.29 6.34 -7.52
N SER A 343 10.10 6.42 -6.92
CA SER A 343 8.82 6.18 -7.60
C SER A 343 8.57 7.15 -8.77
N LEU A 344 8.97 8.42 -8.61
CA LEU A 344 8.91 9.46 -9.64
C LEU A 344 9.92 9.25 -10.78
N ALA A 345 10.96 8.44 -10.61
CA ALA A 345 12.03 8.28 -11.58
C ALA A 345 11.64 7.39 -12.78
N VAL A 346 10.65 7.81 -13.58
CA VAL A 346 10.19 7.10 -14.79
C VAL A 346 10.76 7.71 -16.07
N ASN A 347 11.45 6.86 -16.82
CA ASN A 347 11.96 6.96 -18.19
C ASN A 347 12.81 8.16 -18.62
N ASP A 348 12.35 9.42 -18.67
CA ASP A 348 13.07 10.49 -19.41
C ASP A 348 13.60 11.69 -18.59
N ASP A 349 12.92 12.14 -17.53
CA ASP A 349 13.34 13.34 -16.75
C ASP A 349 14.45 13.07 -15.70
N ARG A 350 15.02 11.87 -15.72
CA ARG A 350 15.96 11.33 -14.71
C ARG A 350 17.28 12.11 -14.55
N ARG A 351 17.57 13.08 -15.43
CA ARG A 351 18.84 13.87 -15.43
C ARG A 351 18.96 14.83 -14.23
N PHE A 352 17.83 15.27 -13.68
CA PHE A 352 17.78 16.28 -12.62
C PHE A 352 18.03 15.68 -11.22
N LEU A 353 17.34 14.60 -10.86
CA LEU A 353 17.29 14.05 -9.49
C LEU A 353 18.66 13.95 -8.79
N ILE A 354 19.67 13.36 -9.43
CA ILE A 354 20.99 13.17 -8.77
C ILE A 354 21.73 14.50 -8.53
N GLY A 355 21.51 15.52 -9.37
CA GLY A 355 22.09 16.85 -9.09
C GLY A 355 21.36 17.58 -7.97
N SER A 356 20.06 17.36 -7.84
CA SER A 356 19.28 17.95 -6.76
C SER A 356 19.63 17.33 -5.39
N LEU A 357 20.14 16.09 -5.33
CA LEU A 357 20.57 15.42 -4.08
C LEU A 357 21.79 16.07 -3.40
N GLU A 358 22.44 17.08 -3.99
CA GLU A 358 23.57 17.86 -3.41
C GLU A 358 23.33 18.24 -1.93
N GLY A 359 24.03 17.59 -1.00
CA GLY A 359 23.96 17.87 0.44
C GLY A 359 23.05 16.94 1.26
N ILE A 360 22.39 15.95 0.65
CA ILE A 360 21.87 14.77 1.37
C ILE A 360 23.01 13.76 1.42
N LYS A 361 23.31 13.18 2.59
CA LYS A 361 24.34 12.12 2.62
C LYS A 361 23.81 10.92 1.84
N PRO A 362 24.53 10.40 0.83
CA PRO A 362 24.12 9.27 0.01
C PRO A 362 23.45 8.10 0.74
N LEU A 363 23.94 7.76 1.93
CA LEU A 363 23.47 6.61 2.70
C LEU A 363 22.13 6.86 3.41
N ASP A 364 21.73 8.11 3.64
CA ASP A 364 20.39 8.47 4.12
C ASP A 364 19.29 8.15 3.10
N ALA A 365 19.67 7.89 1.85
CA ALA A 365 18.77 7.56 0.74
C ALA A 365 19.20 6.24 0.04
N SER A 366 19.87 5.34 0.78
CA SER A 366 20.52 4.13 0.26
C SER A 366 19.63 3.30 -0.67
N ASN A 367 18.37 3.03 -0.28
CA ASN A 367 17.40 2.29 -1.08
C ASN A 367 17.01 3.00 -2.40
N ALA A 368 16.95 4.33 -2.41
CA ALA A 368 16.67 5.09 -3.63
C ALA A 368 17.91 5.16 -4.54
N LEU A 369 19.10 5.39 -3.97
CA LEU A 369 20.35 5.30 -4.72
C LEU A 369 20.57 3.91 -5.31
N TYR A 370 20.20 2.86 -4.58
CA TYR A 370 20.25 1.49 -5.07
C TYR A 370 19.46 1.37 -6.39
N ASN A 371 18.19 1.76 -6.35
CA ASN A 371 17.34 1.68 -7.54
C ASN A 371 17.75 2.68 -8.65
N LEU A 372 18.27 3.86 -8.31
CA LEU A 372 18.79 4.82 -9.29
C LEU A 372 20.02 4.26 -10.03
N PHE A 373 20.91 3.55 -9.35
CA PHE A 373 22.10 2.94 -9.96
C PHE A 373 21.84 1.62 -10.70
N LEU A 374 20.59 1.13 -10.75
CA LEU A 374 20.20 0.12 -11.75
C LEU A 374 20.37 0.65 -13.19
N TYR A 375 20.30 1.98 -13.38
CA TYR A 375 20.48 2.64 -14.66
C TYR A 375 21.89 3.23 -14.80
N LYS A 376 22.66 2.77 -15.79
CA LYS A 376 24.09 3.12 -15.95
C LYS A 376 24.38 4.63 -16.07
N SER A 377 23.49 5.38 -16.73
CA SER A 377 23.62 6.85 -16.91
C SER A 377 23.67 7.63 -15.59
N ASN A 378 23.02 7.11 -14.55
CA ASN A 378 22.94 7.73 -13.24
C ASN A 378 24.26 7.57 -12.47
N ILE A 379 24.93 6.44 -12.63
CA ILE A 379 26.23 6.16 -12.00
C ILE A 379 27.28 7.16 -12.48
N ALA A 380 27.34 7.45 -13.79
CA ALA A 380 28.29 8.39 -14.37
C ALA A 380 28.23 9.80 -13.73
N LYS A 381 27.05 10.24 -13.28
CA LYS A 381 26.89 11.52 -12.58
C LYS A 381 27.34 11.42 -11.13
N ALA A 382 26.82 10.45 -10.37
CA ALA A 382 27.22 10.25 -8.98
C ALA A 382 28.74 10.06 -8.80
N LEU A 383 29.42 9.41 -9.76
CA LEU A 383 30.88 9.30 -9.79
C LEU A 383 31.60 10.66 -9.83
N ARG A 384 31.10 11.62 -10.64
CA ARG A 384 31.65 12.98 -10.68
C ARG A 384 31.34 13.78 -9.43
N ASP A 385 30.18 13.50 -8.83
CA ASP A 385 29.69 14.17 -7.62
C ASP A 385 30.30 13.58 -6.32
N GLY A 386 31.34 12.74 -6.43
CA GLY A 386 32.14 12.26 -5.29
C GLY A 386 31.57 11.07 -4.50
N ILE A 387 30.58 10.34 -5.05
CA ILE A 387 29.89 9.24 -4.34
C ILE A 387 30.84 8.22 -3.70
N VAL A 388 31.93 7.86 -4.40
CA VAL A 388 32.83 6.79 -3.96
C VAL A 388 33.57 7.17 -2.68
N THR A 389 34.04 8.41 -2.58
CA THR A 389 34.71 8.95 -1.40
C THR A 389 33.82 8.89 -0.17
N GLU A 390 32.55 9.30 -0.27
CA GLU A 390 31.60 9.17 0.84
C GLU A 390 31.40 7.70 1.21
N LEU A 391 31.10 6.80 0.26
CA LEU A 391 30.89 5.38 0.57
C LEU A 391 32.13 4.75 1.26
N MET A 392 33.33 5.16 0.86
CA MET A 392 34.57 4.68 1.47
C MET A 392 34.78 5.16 2.91
N ILE A 393 34.29 6.35 3.29
CA ILE A 393 34.31 6.82 4.69
C ILE A 393 33.56 5.83 5.60
N HIS A 394 32.33 5.45 5.25
CA HIS A 394 31.50 4.55 6.06
C HIS A 394 32.00 3.10 6.03
N ILE A 395 32.68 2.67 4.96
CA ILE A 395 33.35 1.35 4.92
C ILE A 395 34.55 1.30 5.87
N ARG A 396 35.29 2.41 6.01
CA ARG A 396 36.46 2.54 6.90
C ARG A 396 36.08 2.59 8.37
N GLU A 397 34.86 3.02 8.71
CA GLU A 397 34.39 3.02 10.10
C GLU A 397 34.31 1.59 10.68
N PRO A 398 34.99 1.29 11.81
CA PRO A 398 34.99 -0.06 12.40
C PRO A 398 33.62 -0.51 12.93
N GLN A 399 32.75 0.43 13.31
CA GLN A 399 31.40 0.21 13.84
C GLN A 399 30.36 1.08 13.09
N GLY A 400 30.66 1.47 11.85
CA GLY A 400 29.77 2.30 11.04
C GLY A 400 28.45 1.59 10.76
N ARG A 401 27.33 2.20 11.16
CA ARG A 401 25.98 1.61 10.99
C ARG A 401 25.57 1.43 9.53
N MET A 402 26.16 2.21 8.63
CA MET A 402 25.80 2.31 7.20
C MET A 402 26.72 1.47 6.29
N LYS A 403 27.47 0.54 6.87
CA LYS A 403 28.54 -0.21 6.18
C LYS A 403 27.99 -1.20 5.16
N ASP A 404 26.84 -1.81 5.46
CA ASP A 404 26.18 -2.80 4.60
C ASP A 404 25.63 -2.10 3.35
N GLU A 405 24.92 -1.00 3.53
CA GLU A 405 24.40 -0.12 2.47
C GLU A 405 25.54 0.40 1.58
N ALA A 406 26.64 0.85 2.20
CA ALA A 406 27.79 1.38 1.47
C ALA A 406 28.43 0.34 0.55
N LEU A 407 28.61 -0.89 1.05
CA LEU A 407 29.17 -2.01 0.27
C LEU A 407 28.24 -2.45 -0.86
N VAL A 408 26.92 -2.45 -0.64
CA VAL A 408 25.92 -2.75 -1.68
C VAL A 408 25.95 -1.70 -2.80
N LEU A 409 26.01 -0.41 -2.45
CA LEU A 409 26.11 0.66 -3.44
C LEU A 409 27.44 0.61 -4.21
N LEU A 410 28.56 0.32 -3.53
CA LEU A 410 29.88 0.18 -4.16
C LEU A 410 29.93 -1.02 -5.13
N ASP A 411 29.36 -2.17 -4.73
CA ASP A 411 29.21 -3.35 -5.59
C ASP A 411 28.35 -3.08 -6.84
N MET A 412 27.42 -2.13 -6.75
CA MET A 412 26.63 -1.72 -7.91
C MET A 412 27.36 -0.71 -8.80
N ILE A 413 27.93 0.35 -8.22
CA ILE A 413 28.60 1.44 -8.94
C ILE A 413 29.75 0.90 -9.80
N LYS A 414 30.54 -0.04 -9.28
CA LYS A 414 31.69 -0.62 -10.00
C LYS A 414 31.33 -1.16 -11.39
N ARG A 415 30.07 -1.53 -11.65
CA ARG A 415 29.61 -2.01 -12.98
C ARG A 415 29.68 -0.95 -14.09
N HIS A 416 29.91 0.31 -13.75
CA HIS A 416 30.15 1.40 -14.69
C HIS A 416 31.62 1.47 -15.12
N HIS A 417 31.88 1.80 -16.39
CA HIS A 417 33.25 1.84 -16.92
C HIS A 417 34.16 2.84 -16.18
N ASP A 418 33.70 4.09 -16.01
CA ASP A 418 34.43 5.15 -15.28
C ASP A 418 34.60 4.88 -13.78
N ALA A 419 33.90 3.90 -13.20
CA ALA A 419 34.00 3.64 -11.76
C ALA A 419 35.37 3.09 -11.36
N ALA A 420 36.10 2.46 -12.28
CA ALA A 420 37.37 1.80 -11.97
C ALA A 420 38.43 2.80 -11.48
N ASP A 421 38.60 3.92 -12.18
CA ASP A 421 39.64 4.90 -11.88
C ASP A 421 39.31 5.70 -10.62
N VAL A 422 38.02 6.01 -10.41
CA VAL A 422 37.52 6.67 -9.19
C VAL A 422 37.63 5.74 -7.96
N LEU A 423 37.39 4.43 -8.13
CA LEU A 423 37.61 3.44 -7.07
C LEU A 423 39.10 3.25 -6.74
N ASP A 424 39.98 3.26 -7.74
CA ASP A 424 41.43 3.10 -7.53
C ASP A 424 42.04 4.32 -6.81
N ALA A 425 41.57 5.52 -7.12
CA ALA A 425 42.00 6.76 -6.47
C ALA A 425 41.79 6.78 -4.94
N GLU A 426 40.85 5.99 -4.42
CA GLU A 426 40.58 5.84 -2.98
C GLU A 426 41.48 4.81 -2.27
N ASP A 427 42.31 4.03 -2.97
CA ASP A 427 43.08 2.88 -2.45
C ASP A 427 42.29 1.92 -1.51
N PRO A 428 41.16 1.35 -1.97
CA PRO A 428 40.23 0.60 -1.12
C PRO A 428 40.69 -0.83 -0.78
N VAL A 429 41.87 -1.25 -1.26
CA VAL A 429 42.28 -2.67 -1.23
C VAL A 429 42.39 -3.21 0.20
N TYR A 430 43.03 -2.46 1.11
CA TYR A 430 43.14 -2.85 2.52
C TYR A 430 41.76 -2.97 3.19
N ASP A 431 40.92 -1.94 3.02
CA ASP A 431 39.60 -1.85 3.62
C ASP A 431 38.70 -3.01 3.19
N LEU A 432 38.67 -3.31 1.89
CA LEU A 432 37.88 -4.41 1.34
C LEU A 432 38.41 -5.79 1.77
N VAL A 433 39.73 -5.98 1.89
CA VAL A 433 40.30 -7.24 2.41
C VAL A 433 39.89 -7.46 3.86
N ASN A 434 39.88 -6.40 4.68
CA ASN A 434 39.41 -6.45 6.06
C ASN A 434 37.90 -6.78 6.14
N VAL A 435 37.08 -6.25 5.22
CA VAL A 435 35.65 -6.60 5.12
C VAL A 435 35.44 -8.07 4.71
N VAL A 436 36.24 -8.62 3.79
CA VAL A 436 36.19 -10.05 3.44
C VAL A 436 36.53 -10.96 4.63
N TRP A 437 37.30 -10.47 5.61
CA TRP A 437 37.58 -11.20 6.85
C TRP A 437 36.49 -11.03 7.93
N THR A 438 36.01 -9.80 8.14
CA THR A 438 35.21 -9.43 9.34
C THR A 438 33.72 -9.17 9.08
N GLY A 439 33.30 -9.00 7.82
CA GLY A 439 31.94 -8.61 7.46
C GLY A 439 30.89 -9.72 7.59
N SER A 440 29.62 -9.33 7.51
CA SER A 440 28.47 -10.23 7.27
C SER A 440 28.62 -11.00 5.95
N LEU A 441 27.86 -12.08 5.74
CA LEU A 441 27.91 -12.84 4.47
C LEU A 441 27.65 -11.95 3.23
N LEU A 442 26.74 -10.98 3.35
CA LEU A 442 26.44 -9.98 2.32
C LEU A 442 27.64 -9.05 2.07
N ASN A 443 28.26 -8.55 3.14
CA ASN A 443 29.43 -7.67 3.05
C ASN A 443 30.64 -8.38 2.47
N GLN A 444 30.88 -9.63 2.84
CA GLN A 444 31.96 -10.45 2.31
C GLN A 444 31.78 -10.70 0.80
N GLU A 445 30.58 -11.02 0.32
CA GLU A 445 30.35 -11.23 -1.12
C GLU A 445 30.46 -9.93 -1.94
N ASN A 446 30.01 -8.80 -1.40
CA ASN A 446 30.12 -7.49 -2.05
C ASN A 446 31.57 -7.01 -2.09
N ALA A 447 32.30 -7.06 -0.97
CA ALA A 447 33.71 -6.69 -0.93
C ALA A 447 34.60 -7.59 -1.81
N ALA A 448 34.39 -8.91 -1.80
CA ALA A 448 35.09 -9.83 -2.70
C ALA A 448 34.77 -9.56 -4.18
N SER A 449 33.56 -9.12 -4.48
CA SER A 449 33.13 -8.73 -5.83
C SER A 449 33.76 -7.41 -6.30
N VAL A 450 33.94 -6.42 -5.41
CA VAL A 450 34.68 -5.17 -5.70
C VAL A 450 36.18 -5.46 -5.88
N LEU A 451 36.80 -6.21 -4.96
CA LEU A 451 38.21 -6.63 -5.07
C LEU A 451 38.50 -7.40 -6.36
N LEU A 452 37.61 -8.31 -6.78
CA LEU A 452 37.75 -9.04 -8.04
C LEU A 452 37.82 -8.10 -9.24
N GLN A 453 37.05 -7.01 -9.23
CA GLN A 453 37.11 -6.02 -10.31
C GLN A 453 38.42 -5.23 -10.31
N LEU A 454 38.88 -4.75 -9.16
CA LEU A 454 40.16 -4.03 -9.04
C LEU A 454 41.33 -4.92 -9.49
N CYS A 455 41.40 -6.14 -8.97
CA CYS A 455 42.40 -7.15 -9.38
C CYS A 455 42.35 -7.49 -10.87
N SER A 456 41.17 -7.44 -11.51
CA SER A 456 41.04 -7.65 -12.97
C SER A 456 41.55 -6.47 -13.81
N LYS A 457 41.67 -5.28 -13.23
CA LYS A 457 42.10 -4.05 -13.91
C LYS A 457 43.60 -3.85 -13.87
N HIS A 458 44.22 -4.02 -12.69
CA HIS A 458 45.66 -3.80 -12.55
C HIS A 458 46.34 -4.83 -11.61
N PRO A 459 47.45 -5.48 -12.01
CA PRO A 459 48.08 -6.54 -11.22
C PRO A 459 48.61 -6.10 -9.85
N LYS A 460 48.85 -4.79 -9.65
CA LYS A 460 49.25 -4.21 -8.35
C LYS A 460 48.27 -4.59 -7.22
N HIS A 461 46.96 -4.52 -7.46
CA HIS A 461 45.95 -4.86 -6.44
C HIS A 461 46.01 -6.33 -6.03
N ILE A 462 46.45 -7.22 -6.93
CA ILE A 462 46.68 -8.63 -6.58
C ILE A 462 47.85 -8.73 -5.60
N ASP A 463 48.96 -8.03 -5.85
CA ASP A 463 50.12 -8.02 -4.95
C ASP A 463 49.78 -7.38 -3.58
N ASP A 464 49.03 -6.27 -3.57
CA ASP A 464 48.59 -5.58 -2.36
C ASP A 464 47.60 -6.43 -1.54
N ALA A 465 46.57 -7.01 -2.18
CA ALA A 465 45.62 -7.87 -1.48
C ALA A 465 46.31 -9.12 -0.90
N LYS A 466 47.32 -9.68 -1.57
CA LYS A 466 48.17 -10.75 -1.02
C LYS A 466 49.00 -10.29 0.18
N LYS A 467 49.57 -9.08 0.14
CA LYS A 467 50.29 -8.48 1.28
C LYS A 467 49.40 -8.38 2.53
N PHE A 468 48.10 -8.17 2.34
CA PHE A 468 47.08 -8.16 3.40
C PHE A 468 46.46 -9.53 3.72
N GLY A 469 46.99 -10.63 3.17
CA GLY A 469 46.59 -11.99 3.55
C GLY A 469 45.27 -12.50 2.97
N VAL A 470 44.72 -11.85 1.93
CA VAL A 470 43.39 -12.12 1.37
C VAL A 470 43.14 -13.61 1.02
N GLU A 471 44.19 -14.35 0.65
CA GLU A 471 44.11 -15.76 0.26
C GLU A 471 43.45 -16.64 1.34
N ARG A 472 43.76 -16.41 2.63
CA ARG A 472 43.16 -17.17 3.74
C ARG A 472 41.68 -16.85 3.92
N TYR A 473 41.31 -15.58 3.76
CA TYR A 473 39.93 -15.11 3.93
C TYR A 473 39.03 -15.57 2.77
N LEU A 474 39.57 -15.57 1.54
CA LEU A 474 38.86 -16.10 0.38
C LEU A 474 38.65 -17.61 0.44
N VAL A 475 39.57 -18.39 1.03
CA VAL A 475 39.32 -19.82 1.28
C VAL A 475 38.12 -20.00 2.22
N ASN A 476 38.06 -19.24 3.31
CA ASN A 476 36.91 -19.25 4.23
C ASN A 476 35.59 -18.89 3.50
N LEU A 477 35.57 -17.79 2.73
CA LEU A 477 34.41 -17.37 1.93
C LEU A 477 34.02 -18.40 0.84
N LYS A 478 35.00 -19.11 0.27
CA LYS A 478 34.81 -20.16 -0.75
C LYS A 478 34.18 -21.44 -0.17
N ASP A 479 34.41 -21.74 1.12
CA ASP A 479 33.87 -22.93 1.78
C ASP A 479 32.54 -22.62 2.50
N TYR A 480 32.42 -21.49 3.19
CA TYR A 480 31.29 -21.17 4.07
C TYR A 480 30.39 -20.01 3.61
N GLY A 481 30.73 -19.32 2.51
CA GLY A 481 29.97 -18.17 2.01
C GLY A 481 28.60 -18.50 1.39
N SER A 482 27.88 -17.43 1.02
CA SER A 482 26.75 -17.48 0.07
C SER A 482 27.19 -18.04 -1.29
N ASP A 483 26.28 -18.53 -2.12
CA ASP A 483 26.65 -19.07 -3.46
C ASP A 483 27.31 -18.01 -4.36
N ARG A 484 26.86 -16.75 -4.25
CA ARG A 484 27.48 -15.61 -4.92
C ARG A 484 28.89 -15.33 -4.35
N GLY A 485 29.06 -15.27 -3.03
CA GLY A 485 30.35 -15.14 -2.37
C GLY A 485 31.33 -16.25 -2.75
N LYS A 486 30.90 -17.51 -2.69
CA LYS A 486 31.66 -18.71 -3.11
C LYS A 486 32.09 -18.66 -4.57
N LYS A 487 31.26 -18.11 -5.46
CA LYS A 487 31.62 -17.92 -6.88
C LYS A 487 32.69 -16.83 -7.04
N LYS A 488 32.56 -15.70 -6.34
CA LYS A 488 33.53 -14.59 -6.39
C LYS A 488 34.88 -14.98 -5.77
N ALA A 489 34.87 -15.70 -4.65
CA ALA A 489 36.07 -16.16 -3.98
C ALA A 489 36.90 -17.11 -4.85
N ARG A 490 36.26 -18.05 -5.57
CA ARG A 490 36.94 -18.93 -6.56
C ARG A 490 37.60 -18.12 -7.67
N GLN A 491 36.86 -17.22 -8.31
CA GLN A 491 37.38 -16.38 -9.40
C GLN A 491 38.60 -15.54 -8.96
N LEU A 492 38.58 -15.01 -7.74
CA LEU A 492 39.69 -14.21 -7.21
C LEU A 492 40.90 -15.07 -6.83
N LEU A 493 40.70 -16.25 -6.21
CA LEU A 493 41.77 -17.21 -5.91
C LEU A 493 42.44 -17.75 -7.19
N GLU A 494 41.67 -18.03 -8.24
CA GLU A 494 42.18 -18.45 -9.55
C GLU A 494 43.07 -17.35 -10.18
N MET A 495 42.62 -16.09 -10.13
CA MET A 495 43.36 -14.92 -10.62
C MET A 495 44.67 -14.70 -9.84
N ILE A 496 44.61 -14.75 -8.50
CA ILE A 496 45.78 -14.67 -7.61
C ILE A 496 46.80 -15.79 -7.93
N THR A 497 46.31 -17.01 -8.17
CA THR A 497 47.13 -18.18 -8.51
C THR A 497 47.80 -18.00 -9.88
N ALA A 498 47.07 -17.50 -10.87
CA ALA A 498 47.59 -17.23 -12.22
C ALA A 498 48.70 -16.17 -12.20
N HIS A 499 48.46 -15.01 -11.54
CA HIS A 499 49.46 -13.95 -11.35
C HIS A 499 50.71 -14.48 -10.63
N THR A 500 50.53 -15.27 -9.58
CA THR A 500 51.65 -15.87 -8.83
C THR A 500 52.49 -16.82 -9.71
N LYS A 501 51.87 -17.59 -10.61
CA LYS A 501 52.58 -18.43 -11.59
C LYS A 501 53.31 -17.58 -12.64
N GLN A 502 52.69 -16.51 -13.14
CA GLN A 502 53.31 -15.58 -14.09
C GLN A 502 54.53 -14.87 -13.49
N ARG A 503 54.43 -14.29 -12.29
CA ARG A 503 55.59 -13.65 -11.62
C ARG A 503 56.73 -14.63 -11.33
N LYS A 504 56.42 -15.90 -11.02
CA LYS A 504 57.45 -16.95 -10.87
C LYS A 504 58.19 -17.21 -12.18
N ARG A 505 57.47 -17.35 -13.30
CA ARG A 505 58.06 -17.53 -14.65
C ARG A 505 58.94 -16.35 -15.07
N ALA A 506 58.42 -15.12 -14.93
CA ALA A 506 59.18 -13.90 -15.24
C ALA A 506 60.48 -13.80 -14.43
N ARG A 507 60.46 -14.13 -13.13
CA ARG A 507 61.67 -14.16 -12.28
C ARG A 507 62.69 -15.23 -12.71
N THR A 508 62.24 -16.40 -13.15
CA THR A 508 63.15 -17.42 -13.71
C THR A 508 63.75 -16.99 -15.05
N GLU A 509 62.98 -16.35 -15.92
CA GLU A 509 63.44 -15.86 -17.22
C GLU A 509 64.46 -14.71 -17.07
N THR A 510 64.23 -13.75 -16.16
CA THR A 510 65.21 -12.67 -15.89
C THR A 510 66.54 -13.19 -15.32
N ASN A 511 66.51 -14.25 -14.51
CA ASN A 511 67.72 -14.86 -13.96
C ASN A 511 68.51 -15.67 -15.00
N VAL A 512 67.87 -16.19 -16.05
CA VAL A 512 68.55 -16.86 -17.17
C VAL A 512 69.16 -15.84 -18.13
N GLY A 513 68.48 -14.71 -18.37
CA GLY A 513 68.98 -13.62 -19.21
C GLY A 513 70.31 -13.04 -18.71
N SER A 514 70.40 -12.71 -17.42
CA SER A 514 71.60 -12.14 -16.79
C SER A 514 72.79 -13.11 -16.72
N GLY A 515 72.57 -14.43 -16.74
CA GLY A 515 73.62 -15.45 -16.75
C GLY A 515 74.38 -15.55 -18.09
N SER A 516 73.74 -15.17 -19.20
CA SER A 516 74.32 -15.35 -20.55
C SER A 516 75.33 -14.26 -20.97
N GLY A 517 75.24 -13.05 -20.38
CA GLY A 517 76.14 -11.93 -20.71
C GLY A 517 77.56 -12.08 -20.14
N SER A 518 77.71 -12.69 -18.97
CA SER A 518 79.00 -12.81 -18.27
C SER A 518 79.97 -13.77 -18.98
N SER A 519 79.48 -14.92 -19.45
CA SER A 519 80.33 -15.95 -20.09
C SER A 519 80.93 -15.54 -21.44
N ARG A 520 80.39 -14.52 -22.12
CA ARG A 520 80.95 -14.03 -23.40
C ARG A 520 82.07 -13.00 -23.21
N ALA A 521 82.03 -12.21 -22.14
CA ALA A 521 83.09 -11.25 -21.78
C ALA A 521 84.34 -11.93 -21.19
N GLN A 522 84.21 -13.10 -20.58
CA GLN A 522 85.34 -13.88 -20.04
C GLN A 522 86.15 -14.59 -21.15
N ARG A 523 85.55 -14.86 -22.32
CA ARG A 523 86.16 -15.65 -23.41
C ARG A 523 86.99 -14.86 -24.43
N MET A 524 86.94 -13.52 -24.40
CA MET A 524 87.77 -12.63 -25.24
C MET A 524 88.98 -12.04 -24.50
N ARG A 525 89.36 -12.60 -23.34
CA ARG A 525 90.57 -12.21 -22.59
C ARG A 525 91.70 -13.26 -22.59
N ASN A 526 91.46 -14.41 -23.22
CA ASN A 526 92.40 -15.53 -23.37
C ASN A 526 92.56 -15.94 -24.85
N MET A 527 92.64 -14.95 -25.74
CA MET A 527 93.13 -15.01 -27.13
C MET A 527 93.84 -13.68 -27.40
#